data_AF-A0A1V4QVC5-F1
#
_entry.id   AF-A0A1V4QVC5-F1
#
_cell.length_a   1.000
_cell.length_b   1.000
_cell.length_c   1.000
_cell.angle_alpha   90.00
_cell.angle_beta   90.00
_cell.angle_gamma   90.00
#
_symmetry.space_group_name_H-M   'P 1'
#
loop_
_entity.id
_entity.type
_entity.pdbx_description
1 polymer ?
#
loop_
_entity_poly.entity_id
_entity_poly.type
_entity_poly.pdbx_seq_one_letter_code
_entity_poly.pdbx_strand_id
1 'polypeptide(L)'
;MIDVLVQSSAPLRSRMEYAAATGLSMAGFDYRFVSELHGDERIVLCYGAKTGALDAFCRDGGILIEMRPCAWLYDPEADPAKFHGIANSMPPPPSHFPIFPLSPLPFLGDAPRNGEDNIITLHRLGRGVRCISNADIFGNLFFHLSRLEERHSPKRDELGRFRSKDSMLGKSGLLHRPVVDEIVGVLIRAVIECCRRTGTVVLRKALWPEGQRFAAFLSHDVDHPFKWTPKRILYETWRSARLLLSAKPVEGVRKLRRMFRSLPKNRDPYWTFGELMAWEEQACVRSSFYFSAKRRIKTDPSYNIYDREVRRIARTLAVCGWEIGLHGSYDSYNDPHMLEADKRALERAVSRTAGGIRQHFLRFDYEVTLGNQEIAGFEYDASLGYADHEGFRAGTSFPFHPYDFQQERGRHLIEIPLAMMDGTLAQHRGYDEEEATECVQRFLTVARKHRGVFSFLVHQSFLDEDECPYMRRLYRNLLAQIAEEDVYCVPGRELARWWRDRESLRIADYPPIEHQTLPQNNTEQHRKDGSLPWSSVKFRGRKSVNFIFQSERSIPHIVLFLEPIAQPEDWEVSLDGCAYQRRNEEGAIRLELSSVERNSTIRLDLFYRRDRQDR
;
A
#
# COMPACT_ATOMS: atom_id res chain seq x y z
N MET A 1 9.90 3.85 -20.70
CA MET A 1 10.16 2.82 -19.65
C MET A 1 11.34 3.25 -18.76
N ILE A 2 11.51 2.73 -17.54
CA ILE A 2 12.75 2.94 -16.74
C ILE A 2 13.62 1.66 -16.75
N ASP A 3 14.86 1.78 -17.20
CA ASP A 3 15.85 0.71 -17.20
C ASP A 3 16.56 0.64 -15.86
N VAL A 4 16.59 -0.54 -15.24
CA VAL A 4 17.22 -0.74 -13.92
C VAL A 4 18.43 -1.66 -14.07
N LEU A 5 19.61 -1.10 -13.76
CA LEU A 5 20.89 -1.80 -13.79
C LEU A 5 21.40 -2.01 -12.36
N VAL A 6 21.42 -3.26 -11.90
CA VAL A 6 21.91 -3.64 -10.58
C VAL A 6 23.24 -4.38 -10.70
N GLN A 7 24.33 -3.71 -10.33
CA GLN A 7 25.67 -4.30 -10.33
C GLN A 7 26.06 -4.73 -8.91
N SER A 8 25.74 -5.99 -8.57
CA SER A 8 26.10 -6.63 -7.31
C SER A 8 26.27 -8.15 -7.47
N SER A 9 26.76 -8.81 -6.41
CA SER A 9 26.82 -10.28 -6.29
C SER A 9 25.40 -10.87 -6.29
N ALA A 10 25.24 -12.16 -6.61
CA ALA A 10 23.92 -12.74 -6.91
C ALA A 10 22.87 -12.57 -5.78
N PRO A 11 23.12 -12.88 -4.49
CA PRO A 11 22.12 -12.67 -3.44
C PRO A 11 21.79 -11.18 -3.23
N LEU A 12 22.81 -10.32 -3.23
CA LEU A 12 22.64 -8.88 -3.05
C LEU A 12 21.90 -8.25 -4.24
N ARG A 13 22.11 -8.77 -5.45
CA ARG A 13 21.41 -8.36 -6.66
C ARG A 13 19.92 -8.63 -6.51
N SER A 14 19.51 -9.85 -6.15
CA SER A 14 18.10 -10.21 -6.00
C SER A 14 17.37 -9.36 -4.95
N ARG A 15 18.04 -9.00 -3.85
CA ARG A 15 17.52 -8.08 -2.82
C ARG A 15 17.28 -6.67 -3.37
N MET A 16 18.22 -6.14 -4.13
CA MET A 16 18.12 -4.81 -4.71
C MET A 16 17.14 -4.76 -5.89
N GLU A 17 17.06 -5.82 -6.68
CA GLU A 17 16.04 -5.97 -7.72
C GLU A 17 14.64 -5.99 -7.08
N TYR A 18 14.44 -6.74 -6.00
CA TYR A 18 13.20 -6.71 -5.23
C TYR A 18 12.85 -5.30 -4.72
N ALA A 19 13.81 -4.61 -4.11
CA ALA A 19 13.61 -3.27 -3.57
C ALA A 19 13.30 -2.24 -4.67
N ALA A 20 14.01 -2.32 -5.79
CA ALA A 20 13.78 -1.49 -6.96
C ALA A 20 12.39 -1.75 -7.56
N ALA A 21 12.04 -3.01 -7.77
CA ALA A 21 10.74 -3.42 -8.28
C ALA A 21 9.58 -2.90 -7.41
N THR A 22 9.70 -3.07 -6.10
CA THR A 22 8.68 -2.65 -5.13
C THR A 22 8.59 -1.12 -5.05
N GLY A 23 9.73 -0.43 -4.96
CA GLY A 23 9.78 1.04 -4.90
C GLY A 23 9.27 1.71 -6.18
N LEU A 24 9.58 1.16 -7.35
CA LEU A 24 9.08 1.66 -8.64
C LEU A 24 7.58 1.40 -8.82
N SER A 25 7.09 0.23 -8.37
CA SER A 25 5.65 -0.05 -8.32
C SER A 25 4.92 0.96 -7.43
N MET A 26 5.41 1.19 -6.20
CA MET A 26 4.86 2.19 -5.28
C MET A 26 4.94 3.62 -5.85
N ALA A 27 5.94 3.90 -6.70
CA ALA A 27 6.06 5.18 -7.39
C ALA A 27 5.11 5.33 -8.60
N GLY A 28 4.53 4.23 -9.06
CA GLY A 28 3.72 4.15 -10.27
C GLY A 28 4.53 4.05 -11.56
N PHE A 29 5.84 3.86 -11.51
CA PHE A 29 6.67 3.74 -12.71
C PHE A 29 6.68 2.30 -13.24
N ASP A 30 6.75 2.16 -14.56
CA ASP A 30 7.05 0.87 -15.18
C ASP A 30 8.55 0.75 -15.48
N TYR A 31 9.06 -0.47 -15.41
CA TYR A 31 10.49 -0.74 -15.42
C TYR A 31 10.84 -2.07 -16.09
N ARG A 32 12.11 -2.19 -16.52
CA ARG A 32 12.73 -3.47 -16.88
C ARG A 32 14.13 -3.56 -16.29
N PHE A 33 14.54 -4.76 -15.89
CA PHE A 33 15.92 -5.01 -15.49
C PHE A 33 16.78 -5.28 -16.72
N VAL A 34 17.97 -4.66 -16.76
CA VAL A 34 18.93 -4.82 -17.85
C VAL A 34 20.30 -5.20 -17.29
N SER A 35 21.06 -6.01 -18.02
CA SER A 35 22.44 -6.39 -17.66
C SER A 35 23.49 -5.42 -18.19
N GLU A 36 23.17 -4.74 -19.28
CA GLU A 36 24.01 -3.76 -19.98
C GLU A 36 23.13 -2.77 -20.74
N LEU A 37 23.73 -1.70 -21.29
CA LEU A 37 23.00 -0.75 -22.14
C LEU A 37 23.00 -1.21 -23.60
N HIS A 38 21.85 -1.09 -24.25
CA HIS A 38 21.56 -1.50 -25.63
C HIS A 38 21.38 -0.31 -26.59
N GLY A 39 21.38 0.92 -26.07
CA GLY A 39 21.36 2.16 -26.85
C GLY A 39 19.96 2.71 -27.14
N ASP A 40 18.90 2.00 -26.75
CA ASP A 40 17.51 2.46 -26.82
C ASP A 40 17.04 3.16 -25.52
N GLU A 41 17.84 3.08 -24.45
CA GLU A 41 17.46 3.57 -23.14
C GLU A 41 17.27 5.10 -23.11
N ARG A 42 16.39 5.54 -22.22
CA ARG A 42 16.13 6.97 -21.96
C ARG A 42 16.39 7.34 -20.51
N ILE A 43 15.99 6.46 -19.59
CA ILE A 43 16.11 6.65 -18.14
C ILE A 43 16.72 5.40 -17.55
N VAL A 44 17.91 5.52 -16.97
CA VAL A 44 18.64 4.41 -16.34
C VAL A 44 18.75 4.69 -14.84
N LEU A 45 18.16 3.82 -14.03
CA LEU A 45 18.44 3.70 -12.60
C LEU A 45 19.57 2.72 -12.40
N CYS A 46 20.68 3.19 -11.82
CA CYS A 46 21.87 2.40 -11.65
C CYS A 46 22.23 2.24 -10.18
N TYR A 47 22.45 0.99 -9.76
CA TYR A 47 22.87 0.64 -8.41
C TYR A 47 24.25 -0.04 -8.44
N GLY A 48 25.27 0.62 -7.88
CA GLY A 48 26.61 0.05 -7.67
C GLY A 48 27.65 0.15 -8.81
N ALA A 49 27.33 0.72 -9.98
CA ALA A 49 28.25 0.73 -11.13
C ALA A 49 29.29 1.88 -11.16
N LYS A 50 30.40 1.69 -11.91
CA LYS A 50 31.37 2.73 -12.29
C LYS A 50 31.35 3.03 -13.80
N THR A 51 31.74 4.26 -14.15
CA THR A 51 31.07 5.11 -15.17
C THR A 51 31.84 5.34 -16.47
N GLY A 52 32.21 4.28 -17.20
CA GLY A 52 32.67 4.46 -18.59
C GLY A 52 31.50 4.70 -19.56
N ALA A 53 30.72 3.65 -19.81
CA ALA A 53 29.59 3.67 -20.74
C ALA A 53 28.42 4.55 -20.26
N LEU A 54 28.18 4.62 -18.95
CA LEU A 54 27.10 5.42 -18.35
C LEU A 54 27.30 6.93 -18.53
N ASP A 55 28.55 7.40 -18.52
CA ASP A 55 28.87 8.80 -18.78
C ASP A 55 28.65 9.15 -20.26
N ALA A 56 28.94 8.23 -21.18
CA ALA A 56 28.64 8.40 -22.61
C ALA A 56 27.13 8.49 -22.85
N PHE A 57 26.35 7.57 -22.27
CA PHE A 57 24.88 7.59 -22.30
C PHE A 57 24.30 8.94 -21.83
N CYS A 58 24.81 9.47 -20.71
CA CYS A 58 24.40 10.80 -20.23
C CYS A 58 24.70 11.90 -21.24
N ARG A 59 25.92 11.92 -21.79
CA ARG A 59 26.34 12.96 -22.75
C ARG A 59 25.44 13.00 -23.99
N ASP A 60 24.95 11.84 -24.42
CA ASP A 60 24.10 11.69 -25.59
C ASP A 60 22.64 12.12 -25.36
N GLY A 61 22.25 12.44 -24.12
CA GLY A 61 20.91 12.93 -23.78
C GLY A 61 20.15 12.07 -22.78
N GLY A 62 20.76 10.98 -22.30
CA GLY A 62 20.15 10.07 -21.33
C GLY A 62 20.00 10.68 -19.93
N ILE A 63 19.05 10.12 -19.17
CA ILE A 63 18.91 10.38 -17.74
C ILE A 63 19.52 9.21 -16.97
N LEU A 64 20.57 9.47 -16.20
CA LEU A 64 21.16 8.50 -15.28
C LEU A 64 20.84 8.88 -13.85
N ILE A 65 20.26 7.97 -13.08
CA ILE A 65 20.06 8.11 -11.65
C ILE A 65 20.90 7.04 -10.96
N GLU A 66 22.01 7.47 -10.38
CA GLU A 66 22.98 6.62 -9.70
C GLU A 66 22.73 6.61 -8.20
N MET A 67 22.62 5.43 -7.61
CA MET A 67 22.47 5.24 -6.18
C MET A 67 23.76 4.69 -5.60
N ARG A 68 24.23 5.31 -4.52
CA ARG A 68 25.40 4.83 -3.77
C ARG A 68 24.97 3.71 -2.81
N PRO A 69 25.49 2.48 -2.97
CA PRO A 69 25.14 1.38 -2.09
C PRO A 69 25.64 1.58 -0.66
N CYS A 70 24.85 1.15 0.32
CA CYS A 70 25.21 1.09 1.72
C CYS A 70 25.05 -0.36 2.20
N ALA A 71 26.10 -1.18 1.96
CA ALA A 71 26.04 -2.64 2.06
C ALA A 71 25.41 -3.17 3.36
N TRP A 72 25.71 -2.56 4.50
CA TRP A 72 25.20 -3.03 5.79
C TRP A 72 23.67 -2.96 5.95
N LEU A 73 22.94 -2.20 5.12
CA LEU A 73 21.47 -2.13 5.18
C LEU A 73 20.79 -3.43 4.71
N TYR A 74 21.49 -4.24 3.91
CA TYR A 74 20.94 -5.43 3.25
C TYR A 74 21.89 -6.63 3.29
N ASP A 75 23.11 -6.45 3.81
CA ASP A 75 24.09 -7.50 4.07
C ASP A 75 24.55 -7.45 5.55
N PRO A 76 24.05 -8.34 6.42
CA PRO A 76 24.42 -8.37 7.83
C PRO A 76 25.90 -8.76 8.05
N GLU A 77 26.54 -9.42 7.09
CA GLU A 77 27.97 -9.78 7.15
C GLU A 77 28.87 -8.58 6.82
N ALA A 78 28.33 -7.56 6.14
CA ALA A 78 29.12 -6.40 5.71
C ALA A 78 29.57 -5.51 6.87
N ASP A 79 28.78 -5.41 7.96
CA ASP A 79 29.17 -4.72 9.19
C ASP A 79 28.33 -5.20 10.40
N PRO A 80 28.72 -6.31 11.05
CA PRO A 80 27.98 -6.84 12.19
C PRO A 80 27.86 -5.83 13.33
N ALA A 81 28.85 -4.96 13.56
CA ALA A 81 28.82 -3.98 14.64
C ALA A 81 27.74 -2.91 14.42
N LYS A 82 27.56 -2.43 13.18
CA LYS A 82 26.43 -1.55 12.83
C LYS A 82 25.10 -2.28 12.99
N PHE A 83 25.04 -3.58 12.67
CA PHE A 83 23.83 -4.40 12.85
C PHE A 83 23.45 -4.64 14.32
N HIS A 84 24.44 -4.84 15.19
CA HIS A 84 24.22 -4.98 16.64
C HIS A 84 24.02 -3.61 17.33
N GLY A 85 24.55 -2.55 16.74
CA GLY A 85 24.43 -1.14 17.17
C GLY A 85 23.20 -0.41 16.64
N ILE A 86 22.33 -1.08 15.87
CA ILE A 86 21.09 -0.54 15.27
C ILE A 86 20.28 0.29 16.28
N ALA A 87 20.32 -0.04 17.58
CA ALA A 87 19.60 0.71 18.62
C ALA A 87 19.94 2.22 18.77
N ASN A 88 21.04 2.74 18.20
CA ASN A 88 21.53 4.09 18.49
C ASN A 88 21.79 5.02 17.28
N SER A 89 21.52 4.63 16.03
CA SER A 89 21.93 5.42 14.87
C SER A 89 20.76 5.83 13.96
N MET A 90 20.14 6.96 14.30
CA MET A 90 19.47 7.82 13.33
C MET A 90 20.12 9.21 13.42
N PRO A 91 20.58 9.80 12.32
CA PRO A 91 21.21 11.12 12.37
C PRO A 91 20.20 12.17 12.86
N PRO A 92 20.63 13.16 13.66
CA PRO A 92 19.78 14.28 14.05
C PRO A 92 19.33 15.10 12.81
N PRO A 93 18.22 15.85 12.91
CA PRO A 93 17.79 16.78 11.86
C PRO A 93 18.96 17.62 11.33
N PRO A 94 19.18 17.72 10.00
CA PRO A 94 20.18 18.63 9.46
C PRO A 94 19.83 20.10 9.76
N SER A 95 20.84 20.93 10.01
CA SER A 95 20.72 22.32 10.46
C SER A 95 20.52 23.36 9.34
N HIS A 96 20.56 22.95 8.07
CA HIS A 96 20.39 23.84 6.93
C HIS A 96 19.42 23.25 5.89
N PHE A 97 18.56 24.12 5.34
CA PHE A 97 17.52 23.79 4.38
C PHE A 97 18.09 23.74 2.95
N PRO A 98 18.14 22.58 2.29
CA PRO A 98 18.40 22.50 0.86
C PRO A 98 17.11 22.76 0.05
N ILE A 99 17.25 22.78 -1.27
CA ILE A 99 16.23 23.08 -2.31
C ILE A 99 14.89 22.30 -2.17
N PHE A 100 14.82 21.29 -1.29
CA PHE A 100 13.64 20.48 -0.98
C PHE A 100 13.23 20.65 0.51
N PRO A 101 12.08 21.28 0.82
CA PRO A 101 11.60 21.38 2.20
C PRO A 101 10.98 20.04 2.60
N LEU A 102 11.79 19.13 3.14
CA LEU A 102 11.31 17.89 3.73
C LEU A 102 11.86 17.84 5.17
N SER A 103 10.95 17.71 6.14
CA SER A 103 11.28 17.23 7.50
C SER A 103 12.30 16.11 7.40
N PRO A 104 13.29 15.97 8.32
CA PRO A 104 14.45 15.11 8.13
C PRO A 104 14.03 13.75 7.58
N LEU A 105 14.50 13.46 6.36
CA LEU A 105 14.17 12.20 5.70
C LEU A 105 14.90 11.08 6.46
N PRO A 106 14.17 10.05 6.90
CA PRO A 106 14.71 9.07 7.84
C PRO A 106 15.52 7.98 7.14
N PHE A 107 16.47 8.37 6.29
CA PHE A 107 17.38 7.41 5.66
C PHE A 107 18.34 6.84 6.71
N LEU A 108 18.38 5.50 6.78
CA LEU A 108 19.44 4.75 7.41
C LEU A 108 20.64 4.68 6.46
N GLY A 109 21.84 4.54 7.01
CA GLY A 109 23.07 4.46 6.22
C GLY A 109 24.11 5.50 6.64
N ASP A 110 25.23 5.50 5.93
CA ASP A 110 26.19 6.60 5.99
C ASP A 110 25.53 7.82 5.31
N ALA A 111 24.66 8.51 6.05
CA ALA A 111 24.14 9.80 5.66
C ALA A 111 25.33 10.77 5.52
N PRO A 112 25.23 11.77 4.65
CA PRO A 112 26.30 12.75 4.51
C PRO A 112 26.64 13.35 5.87
N ARG A 113 27.92 13.26 6.25
CA ARG A 113 28.39 13.51 7.62
C ARG A 113 28.19 14.95 8.10
N ASN A 114 27.93 15.87 7.18
CA ASN A 114 27.70 17.28 7.45
C ASN A 114 26.44 17.68 6.68
N GLY A 115 25.48 18.37 7.31
CA GLY A 115 24.19 18.79 6.73
C GLY A 115 24.26 19.76 5.53
N GLU A 116 25.34 19.75 4.77
CA GLU A 116 25.59 20.50 3.53
C GLU A 116 25.41 19.65 2.25
N ASP A 117 25.44 18.32 2.36
CA ASP A 117 25.32 17.43 1.21
C ASP A 117 23.84 17.09 0.92
N ASN A 118 23.36 17.52 -0.25
CA ASN A 118 22.02 17.21 -0.73
C ASN A 118 21.83 15.68 -0.88
N ILE A 119 20.68 15.13 -0.44
CA ILE A 119 20.32 13.70 -0.65
C ILE A 119 20.36 13.32 -2.13
N ILE A 120 19.99 14.26 -3.00
CA ILE A 120 20.09 14.15 -4.45
C ILE A 120 20.96 15.29 -4.96
N THR A 121 21.99 14.96 -5.75
CA THR A 121 22.80 15.94 -6.48
C THR A 121 22.58 15.75 -7.98
N LEU A 122 22.30 16.84 -8.70
CA LEU A 122 22.06 16.82 -10.14
C LEU A 122 23.24 17.47 -10.88
N HIS A 123 23.76 16.75 -11.87
CA HIS A 123 24.82 17.21 -12.77
C HIS A 123 24.32 17.18 -14.20
N ARG A 124 24.53 18.28 -14.93
CA ARG A 124 24.33 18.28 -16.38
C ARG A 124 25.56 17.70 -17.05
N LEU A 125 25.37 16.69 -17.90
CA LEU A 125 26.44 16.06 -18.67
C LEU A 125 26.03 16.02 -20.14
N GLY A 126 26.64 16.88 -20.96
CA GLY A 126 26.23 17.06 -22.35
C GLY A 126 24.76 17.47 -22.47
N ARG A 127 23.97 16.71 -23.23
CA ARG A 127 22.53 16.93 -23.39
C ARG A 127 21.67 16.28 -22.28
N GLY A 128 22.23 15.36 -21.51
CA GLY A 128 21.53 14.60 -20.48
C GLY A 128 21.77 15.10 -19.06
N VAL A 129 21.32 14.28 -18.10
CA VAL A 129 21.39 14.56 -16.66
C VAL A 129 21.88 13.33 -15.92
N ARG A 130 22.85 13.53 -15.03
CA ARG A 130 23.27 12.55 -14.02
C ARG A 130 22.82 13.02 -12.65
N CYS A 131 21.95 12.22 -12.05
CA CYS A 131 21.45 12.38 -10.70
C CYS A 131 22.18 11.39 -9.80
N ILE A 132 22.83 11.87 -8.75
CA ILE A 132 23.50 11.04 -7.75
C ILE A 132 22.68 11.10 -6.48
N SER A 133 22.20 9.93 -6.03
CA SER A 133 21.62 9.79 -4.69
C SER A 133 22.74 9.47 -3.69
N ASN A 134 22.93 10.37 -2.74
CA ASN A 134 23.87 10.21 -1.63
C ASN A 134 23.29 9.37 -0.47
N ALA A 135 22.08 8.85 -0.64
CA ALA A 135 21.46 7.89 0.25
C ALA A 135 21.14 6.59 -0.51
N ASP A 136 21.18 5.48 0.20
CA ASP A 136 20.86 4.18 -0.38
C ASP A 136 19.34 3.95 -0.36
N ILE A 137 18.66 4.41 -1.42
CA ILE A 137 17.20 4.27 -1.54
C ILE A 137 16.79 2.79 -1.51
N PHE A 138 17.40 1.94 -2.33
CA PHE A 138 17.00 0.52 -2.43
C PHE A 138 17.36 -0.28 -1.18
N GLY A 139 18.51 -0.02 -0.55
CA GLY A 139 18.89 -0.61 0.72
C GLY A 139 17.91 -0.27 1.85
N ASN A 140 17.45 0.99 1.93
CA ASN A 140 16.45 1.40 2.91
C ASN A 140 15.08 0.75 2.66
N LEU A 141 14.63 0.72 1.40
CA LEU A 141 13.40 0.01 1.04
C LEU A 141 13.48 -1.47 1.43
N PHE A 142 14.58 -2.14 1.09
CA PHE A 142 14.81 -3.54 1.44
C PHE A 142 14.75 -3.76 2.96
N PHE A 143 15.50 -2.96 3.73
CA PHE A 143 15.59 -3.08 5.18
C PHE A 143 14.21 -3.05 5.85
N HIS A 144 13.38 -2.07 5.47
CA HIS A 144 12.05 -1.88 6.05
C HIS A 144 11.05 -2.93 5.57
N LEU A 145 10.98 -3.20 4.27
CA LEU A 145 9.97 -4.08 3.68
C LEU A 145 10.23 -5.57 3.98
N SER A 146 11.50 -5.98 4.05
CA SER A 146 11.89 -7.35 4.40
C SER A 146 11.87 -7.62 5.92
N ARG A 147 11.55 -6.60 6.73
CA ARG A 147 11.60 -6.64 8.20
C ARG A 147 12.94 -7.18 8.71
N LEU A 148 14.04 -6.79 8.06
CA LEU A 148 15.38 -7.32 8.34
C LEU A 148 15.78 -7.19 9.82
N GLU A 149 15.34 -6.13 10.49
CA GLU A 149 15.56 -5.93 11.93
C GLU A 149 14.94 -7.02 12.82
N GLU A 150 13.80 -7.59 12.42
CA GLU A 150 13.10 -8.62 13.21
C GLU A 150 13.79 -9.98 13.13
N ARG A 151 14.45 -10.24 12.01
CA ARG A 151 15.29 -11.42 11.78
C ARG A 151 16.53 -11.42 12.67
N HIS A 152 17.12 -10.26 12.91
CA HIS A 152 18.37 -10.14 13.67
C HIS A 152 18.17 -9.83 15.16
N SER A 153 16.95 -9.46 15.57
CA SER A 153 16.62 -9.21 16.95
C SER A 153 15.86 -10.41 17.53
N PRO A 154 16.36 -11.09 18.57
CA PRO A 154 15.62 -12.16 19.24
C PRO A 154 14.53 -11.63 20.19
N LYS A 155 14.43 -10.31 20.38
CA LYS A 155 13.50 -9.71 21.33
C LYS A 155 12.06 -9.91 20.87
N ARG A 156 11.23 -10.48 21.75
CA ARG A 156 9.79 -10.65 21.56
C ARG A 156 9.06 -10.30 22.86
N ASP A 157 7.77 -10.02 22.77
CA ASP A 157 6.89 -9.98 23.95
C ASP A 157 6.46 -11.38 24.39
N GLU A 158 5.61 -11.45 25.42
CA GLU A 158 5.09 -12.69 26.00
C GLU A 158 4.28 -13.55 25.02
N LEU A 159 3.79 -12.96 23.93
CA LEU A 159 3.03 -13.63 22.87
C LEU A 159 3.91 -13.97 21.65
N GLY A 160 5.21 -13.71 21.72
CA GLY A 160 6.15 -13.97 20.64
C GLY A 160 6.13 -12.91 19.53
N ARG A 161 5.61 -11.70 19.81
CA ARG A 161 5.49 -10.62 18.82
C ARG A 161 6.66 -9.66 18.90
N PHE A 162 7.00 -9.03 17.78
CA PHE A 162 7.99 -7.95 17.75
C PHE A 162 7.36 -6.66 18.29
N ARG A 163 8.02 -6.02 19.28
CA ARG A 163 7.47 -4.85 19.98
C ARG A 163 7.84 -3.56 19.28
N SER A 164 6.92 -2.59 19.30
CA SER A 164 7.14 -1.26 18.72
C SER A 164 8.43 -0.60 19.22
N LYS A 165 8.67 -0.63 20.54
CA LYS A 165 9.87 -0.05 21.19
C LYS A 165 11.21 -0.71 20.82
N ASP A 166 11.18 -1.95 20.33
CA ASP A 166 12.40 -2.65 19.91
C ASP A 166 12.77 -2.34 18.45
N SER A 167 11.80 -1.86 17.67
CA SER A 167 11.99 -1.42 16.29
C SER A 167 12.79 -0.12 16.20
N MET A 168 13.46 0.06 15.07
CA MET A 168 14.14 1.32 14.73
C MET A 168 13.19 2.51 14.73
N LEU A 169 12.07 2.37 14.03
CA LEU A 169 11.07 3.43 13.93
C LEU A 169 10.47 3.78 15.29
N GLY A 170 10.29 2.80 16.18
CA GLY A 170 9.85 3.05 17.56
C GLY A 170 10.86 3.81 18.38
N LYS A 171 12.14 3.40 18.36
CA LYS A 171 13.21 4.10 19.10
C LYS A 171 13.40 5.54 18.64
N SER A 172 13.16 5.82 17.36
CA SER A 172 13.28 7.15 16.77
C SER A 172 11.99 7.96 16.81
N GLY A 173 10.89 7.42 17.35
CA GLY A 173 9.60 8.12 17.41
C GLY A 173 8.94 8.33 16.03
N LEU A 174 9.31 7.52 15.03
CA LEU A 174 8.90 7.66 13.63
C LEU A 174 7.79 6.68 13.20
N LEU A 175 7.19 5.92 14.12
CA LEU A 175 6.14 4.93 13.82
C LEU A 175 4.95 5.51 13.06
N HIS A 176 4.62 6.78 13.30
CA HIS A 176 3.53 7.50 12.64
C HIS A 176 3.88 8.00 11.23
N ARG A 177 5.15 7.89 10.80
CA ARG A 177 5.61 8.29 9.48
C ARG A 177 5.79 7.04 8.61
N PRO A 178 5.20 7.00 7.40
CA PRO A 178 5.44 5.93 6.46
C PRO A 178 6.77 6.23 5.75
N VAL A 179 7.88 5.95 6.44
CA VAL A 179 9.25 6.26 5.99
C VAL A 179 9.57 5.73 4.60
N VAL A 180 9.06 4.54 4.25
CA VAL A 180 9.20 3.94 2.92
C VAL A 180 8.49 4.81 1.87
N ASP A 181 7.27 5.25 2.15
CA ASP A 181 6.49 6.09 1.23
C ASP A 181 7.15 7.46 1.02
N GLU A 182 7.77 8.00 2.08
CA GLU A 182 8.58 9.22 2.01
C GLU A 182 9.83 9.04 1.12
N ILE A 183 10.53 7.90 1.26
CA ILE A 183 11.69 7.51 0.45
C ILE A 183 11.29 7.29 -1.02
N VAL A 184 10.17 6.62 -1.29
CA VAL A 184 9.59 6.50 -2.64
C VAL A 184 9.27 7.89 -3.21
N GLY A 185 8.78 8.81 -2.38
CA GLY A 185 8.60 10.21 -2.76
C GLY A 185 9.87 10.91 -3.23
N VAL A 186 11.03 10.59 -2.64
CA VAL A 186 12.34 11.09 -3.08
C VAL A 186 12.70 10.56 -4.47
N LEU A 187 12.47 9.26 -4.72
CA LEU A 187 12.66 8.64 -6.03
C LEU A 187 11.76 9.28 -7.09
N ILE A 188 10.47 9.47 -6.81
CA ILE A 188 9.52 10.16 -7.72
C ILE A 188 10.06 11.54 -8.09
N ARG A 189 10.42 12.36 -7.09
CA ARG A 189 10.93 13.71 -7.34
C ARG A 189 12.22 13.71 -8.16
N ALA A 190 13.13 12.77 -7.91
CA ALA A 190 14.37 12.62 -8.67
C ALA A 190 14.10 12.35 -10.15
N VAL A 191 13.27 11.35 -10.45
CA VAL A 191 12.90 10.97 -11.83
C VAL A 191 12.22 12.13 -12.54
N ILE A 192 11.19 12.73 -11.92
CA ILE A 192 10.42 13.81 -12.54
C ILE A 192 11.29 15.06 -12.78
N GLU A 193 12.18 15.43 -11.85
CA GLU A 193 13.08 16.57 -12.04
C GLU A 193 14.11 16.32 -13.15
N CYS A 194 14.66 15.10 -13.26
CA CYS A 194 15.56 14.75 -14.36
C CYS A 194 14.84 14.79 -15.73
N CYS A 195 13.60 14.28 -15.77
CA CYS A 195 12.75 14.33 -16.95
C CYS A 195 12.47 15.78 -17.36
N ARG A 196 12.19 16.66 -16.40
CA ARG A 196 11.92 18.10 -16.64
C ARG A 196 13.11 18.80 -17.28
N ARG A 197 14.33 18.50 -16.80
CA ARG A 197 15.58 19.11 -17.31
C ARG A 197 15.97 18.68 -18.71
N THR A 198 15.59 17.46 -19.10
CA THR A 198 15.89 16.91 -20.44
C THR A 198 14.74 17.09 -21.43
N GLY A 199 13.55 17.45 -20.95
CA GLY A 199 12.32 17.45 -21.75
C GLY A 199 11.87 16.04 -22.12
N THR A 200 12.30 15.04 -21.36
CA THR A 200 11.84 13.64 -21.45
C THR A 200 10.50 13.55 -20.72
N VAL A 201 9.55 12.79 -21.26
CA VAL A 201 8.27 12.48 -20.60
C VAL A 201 8.30 11.04 -20.09
N VAL A 202 7.58 10.78 -19.01
CA VAL A 202 7.40 9.49 -18.36
C VAL A 202 5.93 9.29 -17.99
N LEU A 203 5.45 8.06 -18.11
CA LEU A 203 4.13 7.67 -17.65
C LEU A 203 4.20 7.09 -16.24
N ARG A 204 3.26 7.53 -15.40
CA ARG A 204 3.03 6.98 -14.06
C ARG A 204 1.63 6.42 -13.95
N LYS A 205 1.52 5.20 -13.45
CA LYS A 205 0.26 4.56 -13.10
C LYS A 205 -0.31 5.24 -11.86
N ALA A 206 -1.58 5.62 -11.89
CA ALA A 206 -2.27 6.03 -10.69
C ALA A 206 -2.28 4.88 -9.68
N LEU A 207 -2.15 5.22 -8.39
CA LEU A 207 -2.08 4.18 -7.37
C LEU A 207 -3.44 3.49 -7.16
N TRP A 208 -4.54 4.19 -7.45
CA TRP A 208 -5.92 3.75 -7.26
C TRP A 208 -6.70 3.84 -8.58
N PRO A 209 -7.76 3.02 -8.78
CA PRO A 209 -8.37 2.78 -10.09
C PRO A 209 -8.80 4.03 -10.86
N GLU A 210 -9.48 4.95 -10.16
CA GLU A 210 -10.02 6.20 -10.71
C GLU A 210 -9.08 7.39 -10.47
N GLY A 211 -7.84 7.13 -10.04
CA GLY A 211 -6.92 8.17 -9.61
C GLY A 211 -7.34 8.86 -8.31
N GLN A 212 -8.05 8.14 -7.43
CA GLN A 212 -8.42 8.60 -6.10
C GLN A 212 -7.21 9.13 -5.31
N ARG A 213 -7.46 9.98 -4.32
CA ARG A 213 -6.38 10.61 -3.56
C ARG A 213 -5.64 9.61 -2.68
N PHE A 214 -6.35 8.64 -2.11
CA PHE A 214 -5.82 7.59 -1.23
C PHE A 214 -6.79 6.40 -1.20
N ALA A 215 -6.43 5.33 -0.48
CA ALA A 215 -7.32 4.20 -0.22
C ALA A 215 -7.59 4.05 1.28
N ALA A 216 -8.71 3.42 1.62
CA ALA A 216 -9.04 3.06 2.99
C ALA A 216 -9.32 1.55 3.06
N PHE A 217 -8.79 0.92 4.10
CA PHE A 217 -8.98 -0.50 4.39
C PHE A 217 -9.51 -0.66 5.82
N LEU A 218 -10.83 -0.80 5.91
CA LEU A 218 -11.54 -1.03 7.17
C LEU A 218 -11.73 -2.53 7.38
N SER A 219 -11.48 -3.00 8.59
CA SER A 219 -11.64 -4.42 8.92
C SER A 219 -12.11 -4.65 10.35
N HIS A 220 -12.66 -5.85 10.58
CA HIS A 220 -13.22 -6.28 11.84
C HIS A 220 -12.80 -7.69 12.21
N ASP A 221 -12.19 -7.85 13.37
CA ASP A 221 -11.86 -9.16 13.93
C ASP A 221 -13.01 -9.63 14.83
N VAL A 222 -13.51 -10.83 14.52
CA VAL A 222 -14.61 -11.45 15.25
C VAL A 222 -14.03 -12.36 16.33
N ASP A 223 -13.70 -11.79 17.48
CA ASP A 223 -13.19 -12.54 18.64
C ASP A 223 -14.32 -13.00 19.57
N HIS A 224 -15.23 -12.08 19.87
CA HIS A 224 -16.30 -12.24 20.84
C HIS A 224 -17.62 -11.75 20.26
N PRO A 225 -18.34 -12.58 19.48
CA PRO A 225 -19.62 -12.17 18.90
C PRO A 225 -20.74 -11.99 19.95
N PHE A 226 -20.56 -12.50 21.17
CA PHE A 226 -21.54 -12.42 22.25
C PHE A 226 -20.85 -11.98 23.56
N LYS A 227 -21.36 -10.93 24.21
CA LYS A 227 -20.93 -10.46 25.52
C LYS A 227 -21.33 -11.45 26.62
N TRP A 228 -22.54 -12.00 26.51
CA TRP A 228 -23.15 -12.74 27.60
C TRP A 228 -22.76 -14.22 27.58
N THR A 229 -21.81 -14.56 28.44
CA THR A 229 -21.54 -15.95 28.86
C THR A 229 -22.07 -16.18 30.27
N PRO A 230 -22.37 -17.43 30.69
CA PRO A 230 -22.82 -17.70 32.07
C PRO A 230 -21.89 -17.11 33.14
N LYS A 231 -20.57 -17.14 32.89
CA LYS A 231 -19.56 -16.53 33.76
C LYS A 231 -19.67 -15.00 33.82
N ARG A 232 -19.82 -14.34 32.66
CA ARG A 232 -19.96 -12.87 32.60
C ARG A 232 -21.27 -12.41 33.23
N ILE A 233 -22.38 -13.13 33.01
CA ILE A 233 -23.67 -12.86 33.66
C ILE A 233 -23.54 -12.94 35.18
N LEU A 234 -22.92 -14.01 35.71
CA LEU A 234 -22.71 -14.16 37.15
C LEU A 234 -21.85 -13.02 37.71
N TYR A 235 -20.75 -12.68 37.04
CA TYR A 235 -19.86 -11.59 37.43
C TYR A 235 -20.57 -10.24 37.44
N GLU A 236 -21.26 -9.86 36.36
CA GLU A 236 -21.95 -8.57 36.27
C GLU A 236 -23.15 -8.48 37.23
N THR A 237 -23.82 -9.61 37.51
CA THR A 237 -24.87 -9.70 38.52
C THR A 237 -24.30 -9.44 39.91
N TRP A 238 -23.20 -10.11 40.28
CA TRP A 238 -22.53 -9.90 41.56
C TRP A 238 -22.01 -8.47 41.72
N ARG A 239 -21.38 -7.92 40.67
CA ARG A 239 -20.90 -6.53 40.63
C ARG A 239 -22.05 -5.53 40.80
N SER A 240 -23.17 -5.75 40.12
CA SER A 240 -24.37 -4.92 40.23
C SER A 240 -25.00 -5.03 41.62
N ALA A 241 -25.07 -6.23 42.20
CA ALA A 241 -25.53 -6.45 43.57
C ALA A 241 -24.66 -5.71 44.60
N ARG A 242 -23.33 -5.70 44.41
CA ARG A 242 -22.42 -4.92 45.26
C ARG A 242 -22.67 -3.41 45.15
N LEU A 243 -22.98 -2.90 43.95
CA LEU A 243 -23.36 -1.50 43.75
C LEU A 243 -24.69 -1.15 44.45
N LEU A 244 -25.66 -2.08 44.43
CA LEU A 244 -26.95 -1.95 45.15
C LEU A 244 -26.75 -1.85 46.67
N LEU A 245 -25.74 -2.53 47.20
CA LEU A 245 -25.36 -2.51 48.61
C LEU A 245 -24.38 -1.37 48.96
N SER A 246 -24.12 -0.44 48.03
CA SER A 246 -23.18 0.67 48.20
C SER A 246 -23.87 2.03 48.08
N ALA A 247 -23.11 3.14 48.13
CA ALA A 247 -23.64 4.50 47.97
C ALA A 247 -24.20 4.83 46.56
N LYS A 248 -24.22 3.88 45.60
CA LYS A 248 -24.71 4.08 44.22
C LYS A 248 -25.81 3.10 43.80
N PRO A 249 -26.92 2.95 44.55
CA PRO A 249 -27.92 1.91 44.28
C PRO A 249 -28.68 2.13 42.96
N VAL A 250 -28.93 3.38 42.58
CA VAL A 250 -29.58 3.71 41.29
C VAL A 250 -28.75 3.22 40.10
N GLU A 251 -27.42 3.34 40.18
CA GLU A 251 -26.53 2.85 39.13
C GLU A 251 -26.54 1.31 39.03
N GLY A 252 -26.60 0.63 40.18
CA GLY A 252 -26.74 -0.83 40.26
C GLY A 252 -28.02 -1.34 39.59
N VAL A 253 -29.18 -0.72 39.89
CA VAL A 253 -30.46 -1.08 39.25
C VAL A 253 -30.40 -0.83 37.74
N ARG A 254 -29.83 0.31 37.32
CA ARG A 254 -29.69 0.67 35.91
C ARG A 254 -28.85 -0.35 35.14
N LYS A 255 -27.70 -0.76 35.69
CA LYS A 255 -26.81 -1.77 35.09
C LYS A 255 -27.48 -3.13 34.98
N LEU A 256 -28.14 -3.58 36.05
CA LEU A 256 -28.85 -4.86 36.07
C LEU A 256 -30.00 -4.89 35.04
N ARG A 257 -30.81 -3.81 34.97
CA ARG A 257 -31.88 -3.68 33.98
C ARG A 257 -31.35 -3.67 32.54
N ARG A 258 -30.22 -2.99 32.29
CA ARG A 258 -29.54 -2.97 30.98
C ARG A 258 -29.09 -4.38 30.58
N MET A 259 -28.41 -5.09 31.48
CA MET A 259 -27.98 -6.47 31.27
C MET A 259 -29.16 -7.38 30.89
N PHE A 260 -30.23 -7.41 31.69
CA PHE A 260 -31.38 -8.28 31.40
C PHE A 260 -32.03 -7.99 30.04
N ARG A 261 -32.06 -6.73 29.61
CA ARG A 261 -32.62 -6.34 28.31
C ARG A 261 -31.76 -6.77 27.12
N SER A 262 -30.45 -6.92 27.33
CA SER A 262 -29.49 -7.27 26.29
C SER A 262 -29.09 -8.75 26.30
N LEU A 263 -29.66 -9.59 27.17
CA LEU A 263 -29.45 -11.04 27.18
C LEU A 263 -29.84 -11.76 25.88
N PRO A 264 -30.91 -11.39 25.15
CA PRO A 264 -31.22 -12.01 23.86
C PRO A 264 -30.08 -11.78 22.86
N LYS A 265 -29.66 -12.83 22.13
CA LYS A 265 -28.51 -12.77 21.20
C LYS A 265 -28.60 -11.64 20.17
N ASN A 266 -29.79 -11.35 19.65
CA ASN A 266 -30.03 -10.27 18.68
C ASN A 266 -30.02 -8.86 19.29
N ARG A 267 -29.92 -8.76 20.62
CA ARG A 267 -29.78 -7.52 21.40
C ARG A 267 -28.50 -7.55 22.24
N ASP A 268 -27.64 -8.53 22.01
CA ASP A 268 -26.36 -8.64 22.72
C ASP A 268 -25.48 -7.45 22.31
N PRO A 269 -24.84 -6.74 23.26
CA PRO A 269 -24.07 -5.53 22.94
C PRO A 269 -22.89 -5.78 22.00
N TYR A 270 -22.37 -7.01 21.92
CA TYR A 270 -21.29 -7.36 20.99
C TYR A 270 -21.83 -7.80 19.61
N TRP A 271 -23.14 -8.05 19.49
CA TRP A 271 -23.77 -8.46 18.22
C TRP A 271 -24.11 -7.24 17.36
N THR A 272 -23.09 -6.53 16.89
CA THR A 272 -23.22 -5.23 16.19
C THR A 272 -23.22 -5.33 14.67
N PHE A 273 -23.17 -6.54 14.10
CA PHE A 273 -23.04 -6.77 12.66
C PHE A 273 -24.06 -6.01 11.81
N GLY A 274 -25.33 -6.00 12.21
CA GLY A 274 -26.38 -5.29 11.46
C GLY A 274 -26.21 -3.77 11.48
N GLU A 275 -25.67 -3.21 12.57
CA GLU A 275 -25.39 -1.78 12.69
C GLU A 275 -24.19 -1.40 11.83
N LEU A 276 -23.11 -2.19 11.89
CA LEU A 276 -21.93 -2.03 11.04
C LEU A 276 -22.30 -2.06 9.56
N MET A 277 -23.06 -3.08 9.14
CA MET A 277 -23.54 -3.19 7.76
C MET A 277 -24.35 -1.95 7.35
N ALA A 278 -25.24 -1.47 8.21
CA ALA A 278 -26.06 -0.30 7.90
C ALA A 278 -25.24 0.99 7.78
N TRP A 279 -24.26 1.22 8.67
CA TRP A 279 -23.40 2.41 8.59
C TRP A 279 -22.48 2.37 7.38
N GLU A 280 -21.91 1.21 7.07
CA GLU A 280 -21.04 1.05 5.91
C GLU A 280 -21.83 1.16 4.59
N GLU A 281 -23.03 0.59 4.52
CA GLU A 281 -23.93 0.76 3.38
C GLU A 281 -24.27 2.24 3.14
N GLN A 282 -24.58 2.98 4.21
CA GLN A 282 -24.85 4.42 4.13
C GLN A 282 -23.65 5.23 3.61
N ALA A 283 -22.43 4.77 3.90
CA ALA A 283 -21.20 5.37 3.40
C ALA A 283 -20.74 4.80 2.04
N CYS A 284 -21.53 3.90 1.42
CA CYS A 284 -21.17 3.19 0.19
C CYS A 284 -19.83 2.43 0.28
N VAL A 285 -19.51 1.89 1.45
CA VAL A 285 -18.28 1.11 1.68
C VAL A 285 -18.59 -0.34 2.05
N ARG A 286 -17.58 -1.20 1.92
CA ARG A 286 -17.58 -2.58 2.42
C ARG A 286 -16.25 -2.87 3.11
N SER A 287 -16.31 -3.36 4.34
CA SER A 287 -15.15 -3.80 5.11
C SER A 287 -14.88 -5.31 5.00
N SER A 288 -13.79 -5.75 5.61
CA SER A 288 -13.42 -7.18 5.74
C SER A 288 -13.64 -7.70 7.15
N PHE A 289 -14.35 -8.82 7.29
CA PHE A 289 -14.58 -9.48 8.56
C PHE A 289 -13.74 -10.76 8.68
N TYR A 290 -12.89 -10.84 9.71
CA TYR A 290 -12.07 -12.00 9.99
C TYR A 290 -12.74 -12.89 11.03
N PHE A 291 -13.10 -14.12 10.63
CA PHE A 291 -13.74 -15.10 11.51
C PHE A 291 -12.78 -16.24 11.84
N SER A 292 -12.79 -16.65 13.10
CA SER A 292 -12.09 -17.87 13.53
C SER A 292 -12.89 -19.11 13.14
N ALA A 293 -12.18 -20.15 12.74
CA ALA A 293 -12.79 -21.43 12.37
C ALA A 293 -13.39 -22.15 13.58
N LYS A 294 -12.59 -22.33 14.64
CA LYS A 294 -13.01 -22.99 15.87
C LYS A 294 -12.03 -22.69 17.00
N ARG A 295 -12.54 -22.77 18.23
CA ARG A 295 -11.72 -22.81 19.43
C ARG A 295 -10.89 -24.10 19.50
N ARG A 296 -9.57 -23.99 19.64
CA ARG A 296 -8.65 -25.12 19.89
C ARG A 296 -8.05 -25.00 21.29
N ILE A 297 -7.75 -23.78 21.72
CA ILE A 297 -7.23 -23.48 23.04
C ILE A 297 -8.06 -22.39 23.75
N LYS A 298 -7.71 -22.08 24.99
CA LYS A 298 -8.49 -21.15 25.82
C LYS A 298 -8.44 -19.71 25.27
N THR A 299 -7.32 -19.30 24.68
CA THR A 299 -7.11 -17.95 24.14
C THR A 299 -7.85 -17.72 22.83
N ASP A 300 -8.10 -18.77 22.04
CA ASP A 300 -8.88 -18.64 20.80
C ASP A 300 -10.29 -18.07 21.05
N PRO A 301 -10.87 -17.41 20.04
CA PRO A 301 -12.27 -17.03 20.02
C PRO A 301 -13.19 -18.17 20.45
N SER A 302 -14.17 -17.84 21.30
CA SER A 302 -14.91 -18.86 22.06
C SER A 302 -15.98 -19.62 21.27
N TYR A 303 -16.26 -19.19 20.04
CA TYR A 303 -17.28 -19.75 19.17
C TYR A 303 -16.71 -20.77 18.17
N ASN A 304 -17.61 -21.43 17.46
CA ASN A 304 -17.28 -22.22 16.28
C ASN A 304 -17.94 -21.59 15.04
N ILE A 305 -17.24 -21.52 13.91
CA ILE A 305 -17.80 -20.97 12.66
C ILE A 305 -19.06 -21.72 12.21
N TYR A 306 -19.22 -22.96 12.66
CA TYR A 306 -20.38 -23.79 12.40
C TYR A 306 -21.57 -23.51 13.35
N ASP A 307 -21.42 -22.69 14.39
CA ASP A 307 -22.52 -22.27 15.24
C ASP A 307 -23.59 -21.55 14.40
N ARG A 308 -24.87 -21.87 14.65
CA ARG A 308 -25.99 -21.44 13.80
C ARG A 308 -25.99 -19.94 13.50
N GLU A 309 -25.87 -19.11 14.54
CA GLU A 309 -25.92 -17.65 14.40
C GLU A 309 -24.66 -17.10 13.74
N VAL A 310 -23.47 -17.58 14.11
CA VAL A 310 -22.18 -17.15 13.53
C VAL A 310 -22.11 -17.52 12.04
N ARG A 311 -22.44 -18.75 11.70
CA ARG A 311 -22.47 -19.21 10.30
C ARG A 311 -23.46 -18.40 9.47
N ARG A 312 -24.63 -18.10 10.04
CA ARG A 312 -25.66 -17.31 9.38
C ARG A 312 -25.15 -15.90 9.08
N ILE A 313 -24.57 -15.21 10.06
CA ILE A 313 -24.09 -13.84 9.83
C ILE A 313 -22.90 -13.79 8.87
N ALA A 314 -21.95 -14.73 8.96
CA ALA A 314 -20.83 -14.81 8.02
C ALA A 314 -21.31 -15.03 6.57
N ARG A 315 -22.32 -15.88 6.36
CA ARG A 315 -22.96 -16.06 5.04
C ARG A 315 -23.69 -14.81 4.58
N THR A 316 -24.44 -14.15 5.46
CA THR A 316 -25.16 -12.92 5.13
C THR A 316 -24.19 -11.82 4.69
N LEU A 317 -23.15 -11.55 5.47
CA LEU A 317 -22.10 -10.59 5.15
C LEU A 317 -21.52 -10.86 3.76
N ALA A 318 -21.14 -12.11 3.50
CA ALA A 318 -20.58 -12.49 2.21
C ALA A 318 -21.57 -12.26 1.05
N VAL A 319 -22.83 -12.68 1.19
CA VAL A 319 -23.86 -12.47 0.17
C VAL A 319 -24.09 -10.99 -0.12
N CYS A 320 -24.01 -10.13 0.90
CA CYS A 320 -24.25 -8.70 0.77
C CYS A 320 -22.99 -7.88 0.39
N GLY A 321 -21.88 -8.54 0.06
CA GLY A 321 -20.69 -7.90 -0.53
C GLY A 321 -19.54 -7.59 0.45
N TRP A 322 -19.69 -7.91 1.73
CA TRP A 322 -18.56 -7.85 2.68
C TRP A 322 -17.62 -9.04 2.49
N GLU A 323 -16.34 -8.81 2.76
CA GLU A 323 -15.36 -9.90 2.73
C GLU A 323 -15.42 -10.74 4.01
N ILE A 324 -15.27 -12.06 3.85
CA ILE A 324 -14.98 -12.98 4.93
C ILE A 324 -13.55 -13.50 4.75
N GLY A 325 -12.68 -13.13 5.68
CA GLY A 325 -11.31 -13.65 5.80
C GLY A 325 -11.16 -14.59 6.99
N LEU A 326 -10.03 -15.30 7.05
CA LEU A 326 -9.70 -16.13 8.20
C LEU A 326 -9.11 -15.28 9.33
N HIS A 327 -9.66 -15.42 10.53
CA HIS A 327 -8.93 -15.08 11.75
C HIS A 327 -8.19 -16.32 12.24
N GLY A 328 -6.87 -16.37 12.00
CA GLY A 328 -6.06 -17.56 12.28
C GLY A 328 -6.15 -17.94 13.75
N SER A 329 -6.24 -19.23 14.08
CA SER A 329 -6.18 -19.65 15.49
C SER A 329 -4.81 -19.35 16.09
N TYR A 330 -4.73 -19.29 17.42
CA TYR A 330 -3.59 -18.77 18.17
C TYR A 330 -2.22 -19.33 17.76
N ASP A 331 -2.14 -20.61 17.41
CA ASP A 331 -0.90 -21.28 16.97
C ASP A 331 -0.85 -21.54 15.45
N SER A 332 -1.83 -21.06 14.66
CA SER A 332 -1.82 -21.26 13.21
C SER A 332 -0.75 -20.44 12.47
N TYR A 333 -0.20 -19.40 13.11
CA TYR A 333 0.85 -18.57 12.50
C TYR A 333 2.15 -19.33 12.22
N ASN A 334 2.42 -20.42 12.95
CA ASN A 334 3.60 -21.27 12.79
C ASN A 334 3.28 -22.75 12.51
N ASP A 335 2.00 -23.10 12.34
CA ASP A 335 1.56 -24.45 11.98
C ASP A 335 0.78 -24.44 10.65
N PRO A 336 1.40 -24.87 9.52
CA PRO A 336 0.76 -24.84 8.20
C PRO A 336 -0.45 -25.79 8.10
N HIS A 337 -0.44 -26.92 8.82
CA HIS A 337 -1.56 -27.86 8.79
C HIS A 337 -2.76 -27.32 9.58
N MET A 338 -2.51 -26.66 10.70
CA MET A 338 -3.56 -25.98 11.46
C MET A 338 -4.18 -24.85 10.65
N LEU A 339 -3.34 -24.02 10.02
CA LEU A 339 -3.77 -22.93 9.17
C LEU A 339 -4.64 -23.40 8.00
N GLU A 340 -4.20 -24.44 7.28
CA GLU A 340 -4.97 -25.02 6.18
C GLU A 340 -6.30 -25.61 6.66
N ALA A 341 -6.30 -26.31 7.80
CA ALA A 341 -7.52 -26.87 8.38
C ALA A 341 -8.52 -25.78 8.78
N ASP A 342 -8.05 -24.67 9.33
CA ASP A 342 -8.88 -23.52 9.70
C ASP A 342 -9.46 -22.84 8.47
N LYS A 343 -8.63 -22.59 7.44
CA LYS A 343 -9.11 -22.04 6.16
C LYS A 343 -10.20 -22.91 5.56
N ARG A 344 -9.95 -24.22 5.40
CA ARG A 344 -10.94 -25.17 4.84
C ARG A 344 -12.22 -25.25 5.67
N ALA A 345 -12.15 -25.06 6.98
CA ALA A 345 -13.34 -25.05 7.83
C ALA A 345 -14.18 -23.79 7.60
N LEU A 346 -13.54 -22.61 7.53
CA LEU A 346 -14.21 -21.35 7.21
C LEU A 346 -14.86 -21.39 5.82
N GLU A 347 -14.11 -21.82 4.80
CA GLU A 347 -14.60 -21.87 3.42
C GLU A 347 -15.80 -22.80 3.27
N ARG A 348 -15.79 -23.96 3.93
CA ARG A 348 -16.94 -24.86 3.97
C ARG A 348 -18.14 -24.26 4.70
N ALA A 349 -17.90 -23.54 5.79
CA ALA A 349 -18.98 -22.92 6.55
C ALA A 349 -19.68 -21.81 5.76
N VAL A 350 -18.94 -21.00 5.01
CA VAL A 350 -19.47 -19.85 4.25
C VAL A 350 -19.77 -20.18 2.78
N SER A 351 -19.29 -21.32 2.28
CA SER A 351 -19.39 -21.76 0.88
C SER A 351 -18.76 -20.75 -0.10
N ARG A 352 -17.64 -20.16 0.30
CA ARG A 352 -16.84 -19.21 -0.46
C ARG A 352 -15.36 -19.36 -0.12
N THR A 353 -14.49 -18.98 -1.05
CA THR A 353 -13.04 -18.96 -0.83
C THR A 353 -12.66 -17.82 0.12
N ALA A 354 -11.78 -18.08 1.08
CA ALA A 354 -11.22 -17.07 1.97
C ALA A 354 -9.89 -16.57 1.40
N GLY A 355 -9.90 -15.35 0.83
CA GLY A 355 -8.73 -14.73 0.21
C GLY A 355 -7.80 -14.06 1.21
N GLY A 356 -8.35 -13.44 2.25
CA GLY A 356 -7.60 -12.74 3.29
C GLY A 356 -7.42 -13.53 4.59
N ILE A 357 -6.38 -13.15 5.33
CA ILE A 357 -6.12 -13.62 6.69
C ILE A 357 -5.63 -12.49 7.61
N ARG A 358 -5.99 -12.61 8.89
CA ARG A 358 -5.33 -11.91 9.99
C ARG A 358 -5.06 -12.88 11.14
N GLN A 359 -3.84 -12.90 11.66
CA GLN A 359 -3.46 -13.76 12.78
C GLN A 359 -3.96 -13.22 14.12
N HIS A 360 -4.46 -14.12 14.98
CA HIS A 360 -4.94 -13.75 16.30
C HIS A 360 -3.84 -13.11 17.16
N PHE A 361 -4.19 -12.02 17.86
CA PHE A 361 -3.27 -11.11 18.57
C PHE A 361 -2.13 -10.50 17.74
N LEU A 362 -2.20 -10.55 16.40
CA LEU A 362 -1.09 -10.23 15.51
C LEU A 362 0.17 -11.06 15.80
N ARG A 363 0.01 -12.31 16.25
CA ARG A 363 1.14 -13.25 16.35
C ARG A 363 1.67 -13.52 14.95
N PHE A 364 2.95 -13.20 14.75
CA PHE A 364 3.50 -13.13 13.42
C PHE A 364 5.01 -13.36 13.45
N ASP A 365 5.45 -14.31 12.65
CA ASP A 365 6.85 -14.55 12.35
C ASP A 365 7.05 -14.30 10.85
N TYR A 366 7.85 -13.30 10.49
CA TYR A 366 8.02 -12.89 9.10
C TYR A 366 8.59 -14.01 8.21
N GLU A 367 9.47 -14.86 8.74
CA GLU A 367 10.11 -15.92 7.96
C GLU A 367 9.22 -17.16 7.81
N VAL A 368 8.30 -17.39 8.76
CA VAL A 368 7.47 -18.60 8.82
C VAL A 368 6.03 -18.33 8.37
N THR A 369 5.37 -17.33 8.95
CA THR A 369 3.93 -17.10 8.82
C THR A 369 3.52 -16.82 7.38
N LEU A 370 4.23 -15.91 6.71
CA LEU A 370 3.91 -15.52 5.33
C LEU A 370 4.07 -16.69 4.35
N GLY A 371 5.06 -17.56 4.56
CA GLY A 371 5.25 -18.77 3.75
C GLY A 371 4.10 -19.76 3.94
N ASN A 372 3.70 -20.01 5.18
CA ASN A 372 2.56 -20.86 5.49
C ASN A 372 1.25 -20.33 4.86
N GLN A 373 1.04 -19.01 4.89
CA GLN A 373 -0.13 -18.36 4.31
C GLN A 373 -0.16 -18.45 2.78
N GLU A 374 0.98 -18.23 2.13
CA GLU A 374 1.13 -18.37 0.69
C GLU A 374 0.85 -19.82 0.23
N ILE A 375 1.41 -20.82 0.93
CA ILE A 375 1.16 -22.24 0.66
C ILE A 375 -0.31 -22.61 0.87
N ALA A 376 -0.95 -22.06 1.91
CA ALA A 376 -2.39 -22.25 2.14
C ALA A 376 -3.26 -21.54 1.09
N GLY A 377 -2.69 -20.77 0.18
CA GLY A 377 -3.37 -20.10 -0.93
C GLY A 377 -4.15 -18.85 -0.51
N PHE A 378 -3.66 -18.11 0.49
CA PHE A 378 -4.17 -16.76 0.76
C PHE A 378 -3.66 -15.79 -0.32
N GLU A 379 -4.50 -14.81 -0.66
CA GLU A 379 -4.16 -13.76 -1.63
C GLU A 379 -3.47 -12.57 -0.96
N TYR A 380 -3.78 -12.33 0.32
CA TYR A 380 -3.15 -11.29 1.14
C TYR A 380 -3.17 -11.61 2.65
N ASP A 381 -2.25 -11.01 3.39
CA ASP A 381 -2.23 -10.93 4.87
C ASP A 381 -2.45 -9.48 5.31
N ALA A 382 -3.10 -9.31 6.47
CA ALA A 382 -3.34 -8.01 7.11
C ALA A 382 -2.87 -7.99 8.58
N SER A 383 -1.90 -8.84 8.93
CA SER A 383 -1.43 -9.04 10.30
C SER A 383 -0.25 -8.13 10.65
N LEU A 384 0.50 -7.60 9.67
CA LEU A 384 1.71 -6.85 9.92
C LEU A 384 1.41 -5.45 10.46
N GLY A 385 1.23 -5.38 11.78
CA GLY A 385 1.12 -4.17 12.58
C GLY A 385 1.73 -4.37 13.97
N TYR A 386 1.69 -3.32 14.78
CA TYR A 386 2.03 -3.39 16.20
C TYR A 386 0.75 -3.48 17.03
N ALA A 387 0.74 -4.37 18.02
CA ALA A 387 -0.36 -4.42 18.98
C ALA A 387 -0.27 -3.31 20.03
N ASP A 388 0.96 -2.97 20.44
CA ASP A 388 1.26 -2.08 21.55
C ASP A 388 1.30 -0.59 21.18
N HIS A 389 1.33 -0.24 19.90
CA HIS A 389 1.43 1.14 19.44
C HIS A 389 0.88 1.30 18.01
N GLU A 390 0.22 2.41 17.67
CA GLU A 390 -0.17 2.70 16.30
C GLU A 390 1.04 3.06 15.43
N GLY A 391 1.06 2.65 14.17
CA GLY A 391 2.15 2.98 13.26
C GLY A 391 2.41 1.95 12.18
N PHE A 392 3.24 2.35 11.22
CA PHE A 392 3.61 1.53 10.07
C PHE A 392 4.76 0.59 10.44
N ARG A 393 4.46 -0.66 10.78
CA ARG A 393 5.48 -1.66 11.17
C ARG A 393 6.54 -1.87 10.11
N ALA A 394 6.15 -2.04 8.84
CA ALA A 394 7.06 -2.12 7.70
C ALA A 394 7.50 -0.74 7.16
N GLY A 395 7.21 0.35 7.88
CA GLY A 395 7.53 1.71 7.44
C GLY A 395 6.74 2.18 6.22
N THR A 396 5.75 1.43 5.73
CA THR A 396 4.94 1.76 4.56
C THR A 396 3.45 1.70 4.86
N SER A 397 2.68 2.54 4.17
CA SER A 397 1.22 2.44 4.12
C SER A 397 0.71 1.74 2.86
N PHE A 398 1.59 1.36 1.94
CA PHE A 398 1.22 0.70 0.70
C PHE A 398 1.12 -0.82 0.88
N PRO A 399 0.23 -1.49 0.13
CA PRO A 399 0.34 -2.91 -0.08
C PRO A 399 1.68 -3.26 -0.74
N PHE A 400 2.26 -4.39 -0.39
CA PHE A 400 3.53 -4.81 -0.99
C PHE A 400 3.64 -6.33 -1.01
N HIS A 401 4.53 -6.84 -1.84
CA HIS A 401 4.91 -8.24 -1.87
C HIS A 401 5.99 -8.49 -0.81
N PRO A 402 5.75 -9.22 0.29
CA PRO A 402 6.78 -9.47 1.30
C PRO A 402 7.95 -10.24 0.73
N TYR A 403 9.15 -10.01 1.27
CA TYR A 403 10.36 -10.66 0.78
C TYR A 403 10.48 -12.09 1.32
N ASP A 404 10.72 -13.04 0.43
CA ASP A 404 11.07 -14.42 0.78
C ASP A 404 12.59 -14.58 0.74
N PHE A 405 13.21 -14.70 1.91
CA PHE A 405 14.65 -14.91 2.03
C PHE A 405 15.15 -16.27 1.55
N GLN A 406 14.27 -17.29 1.46
CA GLN A 406 14.67 -18.61 0.96
C GLN A 406 14.72 -18.63 -0.57
N GLN A 407 13.76 -17.94 -1.20
CA GLN A 407 13.64 -17.87 -2.66
C GLN A 407 14.30 -16.61 -3.24
N GLU A 408 14.83 -15.73 -2.39
CA GLU A 408 15.42 -14.42 -2.70
C GLU A 408 14.55 -13.57 -3.66
N ARG A 409 13.23 -13.55 -3.43
CA ARG A 409 12.25 -12.81 -4.27
C ARG A 409 11.06 -12.31 -3.46
N GLY A 410 10.25 -11.43 -4.03
CA GLY A 410 8.94 -11.12 -3.48
C GLY A 410 7.99 -12.32 -3.56
N ARG A 411 7.16 -12.50 -2.52
CA ARG A 411 6.05 -13.47 -2.49
C ARG A 411 4.93 -13.05 -3.44
N HIS A 412 4.09 -13.99 -3.87
CA HIS A 412 2.84 -13.69 -4.59
C HIS A 412 1.73 -13.19 -3.66
N LEU A 413 1.80 -13.58 -2.39
CA LEU A 413 1.01 -13.01 -1.28
C LEU A 413 1.29 -11.50 -1.18
N ILE A 414 0.24 -10.72 -0.94
CA ILE A 414 0.34 -9.28 -0.67
C ILE A 414 0.19 -9.04 0.83
N GLU A 415 1.03 -8.22 1.43
CA GLU A 415 0.79 -7.65 2.76
C GLU A 415 0.02 -6.35 2.62
N ILE A 416 -1.05 -6.18 3.40
CA ILE A 416 -1.74 -4.89 3.58
C ILE A 416 -1.44 -4.41 5.02
N PRO A 417 -0.48 -3.48 5.20
CA PRO A 417 -0.03 -3.07 6.53
C PRO A 417 -1.16 -2.56 7.41
N LEU A 418 -1.19 -3.01 8.67
CA LEU A 418 -2.09 -2.48 9.67
C LEU A 418 -1.48 -1.25 10.34
N ALA A 419 -2.15 -0.10 10.24
CA ALA A 419 -1.69 1.14 10.87
C ALA A 419 -2.15 1.26 12.34
N MET A 420 -3.40 0.89 12.64
CA MET A 420 -3.94 0.98 14.00
C MET A 420 -5.11 0.03 14.23
N MET A 421 -5.38 -0.28 15.50
CA MET A 421 -6.59 -0.98 15.94
C MET A 421 -7.19 -0.32 17.18
N ASP A 422 -8.48 -0.50 17.38
CA ASP A 422 -9.22 -0.07 18.58
C ASP A 422 -8.56 -0.47 19.92
N GLY A 423 -8.11 -1.72 20.07
CA GLY A 423 -7.41 -2.22 21.25
C GLY A 423 -6.10 -1.49 21.50
N THR A 424 -5.38 -1.10 20.44
CA THR A 424 -4.19 -0.26 20.57
C THR A 424 -4.56 1.11 21.14
N LEU A 425 -5.56 1.79 20.56
CA LEU A 425 -5.95 3.12 21.01
C LEU A 425 -6.50 3.11 22.44
N ALA A 426 -7.48 2.25 22.72
CA ALA A 426 -8.21 2.28 23.97
C ALA A 426 -7.52 1.54 25.12
N GLN A 427 -6.87 0.39 24.87
CA GLN A 427 -6.32 -0.44 25.95
C GLN A 427 -4.80 -0.28 26.11
N HIS A 428 -4.04 -0.27 25.02
CA HIS A 428 -2.58 -0.16 25.10
C HIS A 428 -2.11 1.28 25.31
N ARG A 429 -2.68 2.22 24.55
CA ARG A 429 -2.37 3.66 24.67
C ARG A 429 -3.20 4.34 25.75
N GLY A 430 -4.39 3.83 26.03
CA GLY A 430 -5.29 4.40 27.03
C GLY A 430 -5.90 5.73 26.59
N TYR A 431 -6.00 5.97 25.27
CA TYR A 431 -6.49 7.22 24.72
C TYR A 431 -7.93 7.48 25.09
N ASP A 432 -8.21 8.73 25.43
CA ASP A 432 -9.57 9.23 25.42
C ASP A 432 -10.08 9.48 23.98
N GLU A 433 -11.29 10.01 23.87
CA GLU A 433 -11.90 10.24 22.57
C GLU A 433 -11.20 11.29 21.72
N GLU A 434 -10.72 12.37 22.35
CA GLU A 434 -10.07 13.47 21.65
C GLU A 434 -8.74 12.97 21.10
N GLU A 435 -7.94 12.31 21.94
CA GLU A 435 -6.66 11.70 21.54
C GLU A 435 -6.84 10.63 20.45
N ALA A 436 -7.85 9.78 20.57
CA ALA A 436 -8.14 8.76 19.55
C ALA A 436 -8.60 9.39 18.23
N THR A 437 -9.40 10.46 18.29
CA THR A 437 -9.84 11.20 17.10
C THR A 437 -8.66 11.88 16.41
N GLU A 438 -7.81 12.59 17.15
CA GLU A 438 -6.59 13.20 16.63
C GLU A 438 -5.66 12.16 16.00
N CYS A 439 -5.52 11.00 16.65
CA CYS A 439 -4.73 9.90 16.11
C CYS A 439 -5.28 9.40 14.77
N VAL A 440 -6.59 9.13 14.67
CA VAL A 440 -7.23 8.73 13.40
C VAL A 440 -7.03 9.81 12.32
N GLN A 441 -7.26 11.08 12.65
CA GLN A 441 -7.07 12.19 11.69
C GLN A 441 -5.63 12.34 11.20
N ARG A 442 -4.66 12.12 12.08
CA ARG A 442 -3.23 12.15 11.74
C ARG A 442 -2.91 11.09 10.68
N PHE A 443 -3.33 9.84 10.87
CA PHE A 443 -3.05 8.78 9.90
C PHE A 443 -3.86 8.92 8.61
N LEU A 444 -5.09 9.44 8.68
CA LEU A 444 -5.87 9.76 7.50
C LEU A 444 -5.18 10.86 6.66
N THR A 445 -4.65 11.89 7.33
CA THR A 445 -3.84 12.95 6.69
C THR A 445 -2.56 12.39 6.07
N VAL A 446 -1.88 11.47 6.75
CA VAL A 446 -0.70 10.77 6.22
C VAL A 446 -1.06 9.98 4.96
N ALA A 447 -2.14 9.18 4.99
CA ALA A 447 -2.58 8.42 3.83
C ALA A 447 -2.91 9.33 2.65
N ARG A 448 -3.63 10.44 2.86
CA ARG A 448 -3.88 11.46 1.82
C ARG A 448 -2.58 12.02 1.24
N LYS A 449 -1.65 12.45 2.10
CA LYS A 449 -0.39 13.08 1.69
C LYS A 449 0.47 12.15 0.83
N HIS A 450 0.50 10.88 1.19
CA HIS A 450 1.34 9.88 0.52
C HIS A 450 0.59 9.06 -0.53
N ARG A 451 -0.70 9.33 -0.73
CA ARG A 451 -1.61 8.53 -1.57
C ARG A 451 -1.68 7.06 -1.16
N GLY A 452 -1.46 6.79 0.12
CA GLY A 452 -1.35 5.47 0.73
C GLY A 452 -2.66 4.82 1.15
N VAL A 453 -2.57 3.74 1.92
CA VAL A 453 -3.75 3.09 2.53
C VAL A 453 -3.89 3.51 3.97
N PHE A 454 -5.05 4.04 4.33
CA PHE A 454 -5.49 4.17 5.72
C PHE A 454 -6.09 2.83 6.18
N SER A 455 -5.37 2.08 7.02
CA SER A 455 -5.86 0.82 7.58
C SER A 455 -6.28 0.94 9.04
N PHE A 456 -7.54 0.57 9.34
CA PHE A 456 -8.07 0.57 10.70
C PHE A 456 -8.83 -0.72 11.01
N LEU A 457 -8.43 -1.38 12.09
CA LEU A 457 -9.10 -2.55 12.65
C LEU A 457 -10.00 -2.15 13.83
N VAL A 458 -11.27 -2.55 13.77
CA VAL A 458 -12.23 -2.39 14.88
C VAL A 458 -12.89 -3.73 15.19
N HIS A 459 -12.68 -4.27 16.37
CA HIS A 459 -13.38 -5.45 16.87
C HIS A 459 -14.82 -5.06 17.22
N GLN A 460 -15.79 -5.95 16.92
CA GLN A 460 -17.21 -5.64 17.18
C GLN A 460 -17.48 -5.36 18.66
N SER A 461 -16.76 -6.01 19.57
CA SER A 461 -16.93 -5.86 21.02
C SER A 461 -16.56 -4.46 21.51
N PHE A 462 -15.68 -3.72 20.84
CA PHE A 462 -15.32 -2.35 21.24
C PHE A 462 -16.40 -1.32 20.86
N LEU A 463 -17.39 -1.68 20.05
CA LEU A 463 -18.54 -0.81 19.77
C LEU A 463 -19.57 -0.78 20.92
N ASP A 464 -19.39 -1.64 21.92
CA ASP A 464 -20.11 -1.54 23.18
C ASP A 464 -19.52 -0.41 24.04
N GLU A 465 -20.34 0.57 24.39
CA GLU A 465 -19.94 1.74 25.16
C GLU A 465 -19.43 1.39 26.57
N ASP A 466 -19.77 0.20 27.08
CA ASP A 466 -19.22 -0.31 28.35
C ASP A 466 -17.76 -0.78 28.22
N GLU A 467 -17.31 -1.15 27.01
CA GLU A 467 -15.91 -1.58 26.72
C GLU A 467 -15.08 -0.40 26.18
N CYS A 468 -15.62 0.39 25.26
CA CYS A 468 -15.01 1.62 24.78
C CYS A 468 -16.09 2.70 24.55
N PRO A 469 -16.16 3.74 25.39
CA PRO A 469 -17.25 4.74 25.33
C PRO A 469 -17.33 5.52 24.01
N TYR A 470 -16.23 5.63 23.27
CA TYR A 470 -16.14 6.52 22.11
C TYR A 470 -16.04 5.79 20.76
N MET A 471 -15.64 4.52 20.72
CA MET A 471 -15.32 3.83 19.46
C MET A 471 -16.49 3.81 18.47
N ARG A 472 -17.71 3.63 19.00
CA ARG A 472 -18.94 3.71 18.21
C ARG A 472 -19.12 5.05 17.50
N ARG A 473 -18.86 6.16 18.17
CA ARG A 473 -18.96 7.50 17.59
C ARG A 473 -17.79 7.77 16.65
N LEU A 474 -16.58 7.39 17.06
CA LEU A 474 -15.35 7.53 16.26
C LEU A 474 -15.48 6.82 14.91
N TYR A 475 -15.93 5.56 14.90
CA TYR A 475 -16.10 4.78 13.66
C TYR A 475 -17.17 5.38 12.74
N ARG A 476 -18.31 5.82 13.29
CA ARG A 476 -19.36 6.49 12.50
C ARG A 476 -18.89 7.80 11.89
N ASN A 477 -18.15 8.62 12.65
CA ASN A 477 -17.60 9.87 12.16
C ASN A 477 -16.57 9.64 11.05
N LEU A 478 -15.72 8.61 11.20
CA LEU A 478 -14.78 8.20 10.16
C LEU A 478 -15.50 7.77 8.88
N LEU A 479 -16.56 6.96 8.98
CA LEU A 479 -17.35 6.55 7.81
C LEU A 479 -18.01 7.75 7.11
N ALA A 480 -18.54 8.71 7.87
CA ALA A 480 -19.11 9.93 7.30
C ALA A 480 -18.04 10.75 6.54
N GLN A 481 -16.82 10.87 7.08
CA GLN A 481 -15.71 11.54 6.38
C GLN A 481 -15.30 10.79 5.12
N ILE A 482 -15.16 9.47 5.19
CA ILE A 482 -14.83 8.62 4.03
C ILE A 482 -15.87 8.78 2.90
N ALA A 483 -17.16 8.86 3.24
CA ALA A 483 -18.24 9.04 2.27
C ALA A 483 -18.20 10.38 1.53
N GLU A 484 -17.57 11.40 2.10
CA GLU A 484 -17.45 12.75 1.52
C GLU A 484 -16.17 12.92 0.69
N GLU A 485 -15.29 11.92 0.67
CA GLU A 485 -13.96 12.00 0.06
C GLU A 485 -13.80 11.15 -1.18
N ASP A 486 -12.90 11.57 -2.06
CA ASP A 486 -12.44 10.80 -3.21
C ASP A 486 -11.42 9.72 -2.77
N VAL A 487 -11.96 8.64 -2.18
CA VAL A 487 -11.20 7.55 -1.56
C VAL A 487 -11.60 6.19 -2.13
N TYR A 488 -10.62 5.33 -2.37
CA TYR A 488 -10.86 3.93 -2.74
C TYR A 488 -11.01 3.09 -1.46
N CYS A 489 -12.25 2.93 -0.98
CA CYS A 489 -12.56 2.18 0.25
C CYS A 489 -13.25 0.85 -0.08
N VAL A 490 -12.49 -0.24 -0.05
CA VAL A 490 -12.95 -1.58 -0.47
C VAL A 490 -12.44 -2.68 0.48
N PRO A 491 -13.00 -3.91 0.42
CA PRO A 491 -12.47 -5.03 1.17
C PRO A 491 -11.02 -5.39 0.77
N GLY A 492 -10.30 -6.05 1.67
CA GLY A 492 -8.86 -6.29 1.52
C GLY A 492 -8.50 -7.12 0.29
N ARG A 493 -9.33 -8.10 -0.07
CA ARG A 493 -9.12 -8.92 -1.28
C ARG A 493 -9.23 -8.11 -2.55
N GLU A 494 -10.17 -7.16 -2.60
CA GLU A 494 -10.32 -6.28 -3.75
C GLU A 494 -9.13 -5.33 -3.85
N LEU A 495 -8.73 -4.74 -2.72
CA LEU A 495 -7.55 -3.87 -2.64
C LEU A 495 -6.27 -4.59 -3.10
N ALA A 496 -6.04 -5.81 -2.62
CA ALA A 496 -4.89 -6.63 -3.00
C ALA A 496 -4.91 -7.04 -4.48
N ARG A 497 -6.09 -7.39 -5.02
CA ARG A 497 -6.25 -7.70 -6.45
C ARG A 497 -5.98 -6.49 -7.32
N TRP A 498 -6.54 -5.33 -6.98
CA TRP A 498 -6.26 -4.08 -7.68
C TRP A 498 -4.76 -3.81 -7.72
N TRP A 499 -4.06 -3.93 -6.58
CA TRP A 499 -2.62 -3.69 -6.52
C TRP A 499 -1.86 -4.61 -7.48
N ARG A 500 -2.19 -5.91 -7.50
CA ARG A 500 -1.60 -6.92 -8.40
C ARG A 500 -1.92 -6.66 -9.87
N ASP A 501 -3.17 -6.32 -10.17
CA ASP A 501 -3.62 -6.07 -11.53
C ASP A 501 -2.95 -4.82 -12.11
N ARG A 502 -2.84 -3.74 -11.32
CA ARG A 502 -2.08 -2.53 -11.67
C ARG A 502 -0.61 -2.83 -11.97
N GLU A 503 0.03 -3.68 -11.18
CA GLU A 503 1.42 -4.09 -11.39
C GLU A 503 1.64 -4.92 -12.66
N SER A 504 0.62 -5.68 -13.09
CA SER A 504 0.67 -6.51 -14.29
C SER A 504 0.63 -5.71 -15.60
N LEU A 505 0.21 -4.44 -15.55
CA LEU A 505 0.26 -3.55 -16.71
C LEU A 505 1.70 -3.16 -17.01
N ARG A 506 2.21 -3.52 -18.19
CA ARG A 506 3.50 -3.09 -18.75
C ARG A 506 3.29 -1.99 -19.79
N ILE A 507 4.20 -1.03 -19.78
CA ILE A 507 4.22 0.16 -20.62
C ILE A 507 5.56 0.18 -21.36
N ALA A 508 5.53 -0.15 -22.65
CA ALA A 508 6.71 -0.13 -23.49
C ALA A 508 6.77 1.11 -24.39
N ASP A 509 8.00 1.57 -24.62
CA ASP A 509 8.27 2.61 -25.61
C ASP A 509 8.16 1.95 -27.00
N TYR A 510 7.34 2.49 -27.90
CA TYR A 510 7.27 2.02 -29.28
C TYR A 510 8.25 2.82 -30.14
N PRO A 511 9.06 2.18 -31.01
CA PRO A 511 9.94 2.92 -31.90
C PRO A 511 9.12 3.93 -32.72
N PRO A 512 9.61 5.15 -32.93
CA PRO A 512 8.93 6.10 -33.80
C PRO A 512 8.75 5.45 -35.16
N ILE A 513 7.53 5.50 -35.70
CA ILE A 513 7.29 5.09 -37.08
C ILE A 513 8.12 6.05 -37.94
N GLU A 514 9.30 5.60 -38.40
CA GLU A 514 9.95 6.22 -39.54
C GLU A 514 8.93 6.16 -40.67
N HIS A 515 8.56 7.33 -41.18
CA HIS A 515 7.59 7.55 -42.23
C HIS A 515 7.44 6.35 -43.18
N GLN A 516 6.49 5.45 -42.89
CA GLN A 516 5.86 4.72 -43.97
C GLN A 516 5.09 5.78 -44.75
N THR A 517 5.67 6.15 -45.89
CA THR A 517 4.95 6.84 -46.94
C THR A 517 3.71 6.01 -47.21
N LEU A 518 2.55 6.50 -46.75
CA LEU A 518 1.26 5.96 -47.16
C LEU A 518 1.29 5.86 -48.70
N PRO A 519 0.99 4.70 -49.30
CA PRO A 519 0.87 4.61 -50.74
C PRO A 519 -0.16 5.64 -51.20
N GLN A 520 0.20 6.50 -52.15
CA GLN A 520 -0.66 7.55 -52.70
C GLN A 520 -1.89 7.06 -53.48
N ASN A 521 -2.26 5.78 -53.37
CA ASN A 521 -3.31 5.20 -54.17
C ASN A 521 -4.54 4.85 -53.34
N ASN A 522 -5.46 5.83 -53.25
CA ASN A 522 -6.93 5.69 -53.38
C ASN A 522 -7.66 6.80 -52.63
N THR A 523 -7.44 8.05 -53.06
CA THR A 523 -8.18 9.22 -52.56
C THR A 523 -9.46 9.54 -53.34
N GLU A 524 -9.98 8.61 -54.14
CA GLU A 524 -11.19 8.87 -54.95
C GLU A 524 -12.47 8.15 -54.52
N GLN A 525 -12.43 7.19 -53.59
CA GLN A 525 -13.66 6.43 -53.24
C GLN A 525 -14.38 6.82 -51.93
N HIS A 526 -13.83 7.71 -51.10
CA HIS A 526 -14.46 8.10 -49.82
C HIS A 526 -15.13 9.49 -49.81
N ARG A 527 -15.41 10.08 -50.98
CA ARG A 527 -16.06 11.41 -51.07
C ARG A 527 -17.59 11.43 -50.87
N LYS A 528 -18.23 10.32 -50.46
CA LYS A 528 -19.70 10.21 -50.36
C LYS A 528 -20.28 10.05 -48.96
N ASP A 529 -19.47 9.99 -47.92
CA ASP A 529 -19.97 10.01 -46.55
C ASP A 529 -19.34 11.19 -45.81
N GLY A 530 -20.14 12.00 -45.14
CA GLY A 530 -19.77 13.33 -44.62
C GLY A 530 -18.71 13.36 -43.50
N SER A 531 -17.97 12.27 -43.30
CA SER A 531 -16.81 12.22 -42.42
C SER A 531 -15.56 12.72 -43.15
N LEU A 532 -15.08 13.92 -42.79
CA LEU A 532 -13.76 14.39 -43.19
C LEU A 532 -12.68 13.43 -42.64
N PRO A 533 -11.82 12.82 -43.47
CA PRO A 533 -10.60 12.19 -42.98
C PRO A 533 -9.67 13.31 -42.52
N TRP A 534 -9.11 13.20 -41.30
CA TRP A 534 -8.17 14.14 -40.70
C TRP A 534 -6.81 14.26 -41.43
N SER A 535 -6.71 13.88 -42.70
CA SER A 535 -5.47 13.89 -43.48
C SER A 535 -5.03 15.28 -43.98
N SER A 536 -5.69 16.39 -43.59
CA SER A 536 -5.37 17.73 -44.10
C SER A 536 -4.87 18.75 -43.08
N VAL A 537 -4.59 18.39 -41.83
CA VAL A 537 -3.89 19.28 -40.90
C VAL A 537 -2.38 19.05 -40.99
N LYS A 538 -1.66 19.98 -41.63
CA LYS A 538 -0.19 19.95 -41.70
C LYS A 538 0.41 20.39 -40.37
N PHE A 539 0.58 19.45 -39.44
CA PHE A 539 1.37 19.66 -38.23
C PHE A 539 2.88 19.76 -38.56
N ARG A 540 3.48 20.94 -38.46
CA ARG A 540 4.93 21.14 -38.61
C ARG A 540 5.63 21.03 -37.24
N GLY A 541 6.58 20.09 -37.12
CA GLY A 541 7.39 19.88 -35.92
C GLY A 541 6.92 18.72 -35.04
N ARG A 542 6.83 17.50 -35.58
CA ARG A 542 6.35 16.31 -34.85
C ARG A 542 7.39 15.81 -33.84
N LYS A 543 7.09 15.88 -32.54
CA LYS A 543 7.54 14.87 -31.57
C LYS A 543 6.36 13.95 -31.32
N SER A 544 6.36 12.77 -31.92
CA SER A 544 5.44 11.68 -31.57
C SER A 544 6.11 10.83 -30.50
N VAL A 545 5.47 10.66 -29.37
CA VAL A 545 5.85 9.64 -28.38
C VAL A 545 4.75 8.59 -28.39
N ASN A 546 5.15 7.34 -28.65
CA ASN A 546 4.26 6.21 -28.84
C ASN A 546 4.46 5.24 -27.68
N PHE A 547 3.39 4.88 -26.98
CA PHE A 547 3.44 3.85 -25.94
C PHE A 547 2.60 2.64 -26.33
N ILE A 548 3.09 1.46 -25.97
CA ILE A 548 2.34 0.21 -26.00
C ILE A 548 2.02 -0.21 -24.57
N PHE A 549 0.75 -0.51 -24.32
CA PHE A 549 0.29 -1.12 -23.08
C PHE A 549 0.10 -2.61 -23.30
N GLN A 550 0.64 -3.45 -22.41
CA GLN A 550 0.42 -4.90 -22.39
C GLN A 550 0.07 -5.32 -20.97
N SER A 551 -0.96 -6.15 -20.78
CA SER A 551 -1.28 -6.70 -19.46
C SER A 551 -1.52 -8.20 -19.52
N GLU A 552 -1.00 -8.92 -18.53
CA GLU A 552 -1.28 -10.35 -18.34
C GLU A 552 -2.69 -10.60 -17.80
N ARG A 553 -3.39 -9.55 -17.35
CA ARG A 553 -4.71 -9.58 -16.72
C ARG A 553 -5.63 -8.55 -17.36
N SER A 554 -6.94 -8.78 -17.25
CA SER A 554 -7.89 -7.75 -17.66
C SER A 554 -8.00 -6.70 -16.57
N ILE A 555 -7.77 -5.43 -16.91
CA ILE A 555 -7.88 -4.30 -15.98
C ILE A 555 -9.11 -3.49 -16.39
N PRO A 556 -10.18 -3.47 -15.58
CA PRO A 556 -11.43 -2.82 -15.97
C PRO A 556 -11.27 -1.33 -16.25
N HIS A 557 -10.46 -0.65 -15.45
CA HIS A 557 -10.17 0.76 -15.59
C HIS A 557 -8.83 1.09 -14.92
N ILE A 558 -8.05 1.98 -15.53
CA ILE A 558 -6.84 2.52 -14.92
C ILE A 558 -6.59 3.95 -15.38
N VAL A 559 -6.18 4.78 -14.42
CA VAL A 559 -5.68 6.13 -14.68
C VAL A 559 -4.16 6.14 -14.81
N LEU A 560 -3.65 6.87 -15.79
CA LEU A 560 -2.23 7.15 -15.97
C LEU A 560 -1.99 8.67 -15.94
N PHE A 561 -0.80 9.06 -15.50
CA PHE A 561 -0.31 10.43 -15.48
C PHE A 561 0.92 10.56 -16.37
N LEU A 562 0.86 11.46 -17.34
CA LEU A 562 2.01 11.79 -18.18
C LEU A 562 2.73 13.02 -17.61
N GLU A 563 4.00 12.84 -17.24
CA GLU A 563 4.80 13.85 -16.53
C GLU A 563 6.26 13.84 -17.00
N PRO A 564 7.00 14.94 -16.88
CA PRO A 564 6.55 16.31 -16.80
C PRO A 564 6.22 16.85 -18.19
N ILE A 565 5.20 17.71 -18.27
CA ILE A 565 4.84 18.40 -19.51
C ILE A 565 4.93 19.90 -19.26
N ALA A 566 5.83 20.57 -19.99
CA ALA A 566 5.86 22.02 -20.03
C ALA A 566 4.70 22.50 -20.93
N GLN A 567 3.88 23.42 -20.43
CA GLN A 567 2.71 24.00 -21.11
C GLN A 567 1.79 22.90 -21.68
N PRO A 568 1.02 22.20 -20.83
CA PRO A 568 0.14 21.09 -21.23
C PRO A 568 -0.86 21.46 -22.33
N GLU A 569 -1.23 22.74 -22.44
CA GLU A 569 -2.09 23.27 -23.52
C GLU A 569 -1.52 23.11 -24.93
N ASP A 570 -0.20 22.94 -25.05
CA ASP A 570 0.48 22.77 -26.32
C ASP A 570 0.59 21.27 -26.70
N TRP A 571 0.02 20.35 -25.93
CA TRP A 571 0.04 18.92 -26.22
C TRP A 571 -1.36 18.39 -26.52
N GLU A 572 -1.51 17.73 -27.67
CA GLU A 572 -2.70 16.99 -28.09
C GLU A 572 -2.42 15.50 -27.98
N VAL A 573 -3.32 14.77 -27.31
CA VAL A 573 -3.16 13.34 -27.06
C VAL A 573 -4.20 12.58 -27.88
N SER A 574 -3.74 11.64 -28.69
CA SER A 574 -4.61 10.67 -29.36
C SER A 574 -4.39 9.30 -28.75
N LEU A 575 -5.46 8.70 -28.25
CA LEU A 575 -5.46 7.31 -27.80
C LEU A 575 -6.40 6.51 -28.71
N ASP A 576 -5.92 5.39 -29.24
CA ASP A 576 -6.79 4.45 -29.94
C ASP A 576 -7.80 3.85 -28.96
N GLY A 577 -9.06 4.28 -29.05
CA GLY A 577 -10.21 3.60 -28.43
C GLY A 577 -10.51 3.93 -26.95
N CYS A 578 -10.86 5.19 -26.65
CA CYS A 578 -11.34 5.72 -25.35
C CYS A 578 -10.25 6.32 -24.46
N ALA A 579 -10.12 7.65 -24.53
CA ALA A 579 -9.51 8.46 -23.47
C ALA A 579 -10.34 9.73 -23.27
N TYR A 580 -10.84 9.95 -22.06
CA TYR A 580 -11.29 11.26 -21.62
C TYR A 580 -10.09 12.00 -21.01
N GLN A 581 -9.78 13.19 -21.51
CA GLN A 581 -8.67 14.02 -21.01
C GLN A 581 -9.18 14.97 -19.94
N ARG A 582 -8.56 14.93 -18.74
CA ARG A 582 -8.78 15.96 -17.72
C ARG A 582 -7.45 16.42 -17.12
N ARG A 583 -7.37 17.70 -16.76
CA ARG A 583 -6.22 18.29 -16.06
C ARG A 583 -6.25 17.85 -14.60
N ASN A 584 -5.10 17.54 -14.00
CA ASN A 584 -4.97 17.47 -12.54
C ASN A 584 -4.33 18.76 -11.98
N GLU A 585 -4.42 18.96 -10.66
CA GLU A 585 -3.89 20.14 -9.96
C GLU A 585 -2.35 20.27 -10.06
N GLU A 586 -1.65 19.19 -10.43
CA GLU A 586 -0.18 19.09 -10.49
C GLU A 586 0.39 19.34 -11.90
N GLY A 587 -0.47 19.65 -12.89
CA GLY A 587 -0.05 19.95 -14.27
C GLY A 587 0.27 18.72 -15.12
N ALA A 588 -0.05 17.50 -14.66
CA ALA A 588 0.04 16.28 -15.44
C ALA A 588 -1.19 16.10 -16.36
N ILE A 589 -1.00 15.40 -17.48
CA ILE A 589 -2.14 14.94 -18.28
C ILE A 589 -2.65 13.63 -17.68
N ARG A 590 -3.90 13.62 -17.22
CA ARG A 590 -4.63 12.42 -16.80
C ARG A 590 -5.15 11.70 -18.03
N LEU A 591 -4.80 10.43 -18.15
CA LEU A 591 -5.25 9.52 -19.21
C LEU A 591 -6.08 8.43 -18.55
N GLU A 592 -7.29 8.23 -19.03
CA GLU A 592 -8.21 7.20 -18.55
C GLU A 592 -8.28 6.09 -19.59
N LEU A 593 -7.87 4.88 -19.21
CA LEU A 593 -7.96 3.70 -20.07
C LEU A 593 -9.17 2.86 -19.65
N SER A 594 -10.21 2.88 -20.48
CA SER A 594 -11.40 2.05 -20.30
C SER A 594 -11.13 0.63 -20.80
N SER A 595 -11.02 -0.33 -19.88
CA SER A 595 -10.78 -1.76 -20.15
C SER A 595 -9.48 -2.07 -20.91
N VAL A 596 -8.43 -2.43 -20.18
CA VAL A 596 -7.23 -3.06 -20.77
C VAL A 596 -7.46 -4.56 -20.79
N GLU A 597 -7.82 -5.11 -21.94
CA GLU A 597 -7.98 -6.56 -22.08
C GLU A 597 -6.63 -7.27 -21.98
N ARG A 598 -6.66 -8.52 -21.49
CA ARG A 598 -5.48 -9.38 -21.44
C ARG A 598 -4.84 -9.51 -22.82
N ASN A 599 -3.53 -9.30 -22.90
CA ASN A 599 -2.72 -9.33 -24.13
C ASN A 599 -3.17 -8.33 -25.22
N SER A 600 -3.94 -7.30 -24.87
CA SER A 600 -4.23 -6.19 -25.77
C SER A 600 -3.01 -5.29 -25.91
N THR A 601 -2.94 -4.57 -27.04
CA THR A 601 -1.96 -3.51 -27.27
C THR A 601 -2.74 -2.22 -27.50
N ILE A 602 -2.65 -1.30 -26.54
CA ILE A 602 -3.20 0.05 -26.70
C ILE A 602 -2.07 0.96 -27.13
N ARG A 603 -2.36 1.83 -28.11
CA ARG A 603 -1.42 2.82 -28.61
C ARG A 603 -1.80 4.21 -28.11
N LEU A 604 -0.83 4.90 -27.51
CA LEU A 604 -0.93 6.31 -27.13
C LEU A 604 0.01 7.13 -28.01
N ASP A 605 -0.54 8.01 -28.83
CA ASP A 605 0.21 8.96 -29.65
C ASP A 605 0.11 10.37 -29.05
N LEU A 606 1.25 10.97 -28.72
CA LEU A 606 1.34 12.34 -28.20
C LEU A 606 1.81 13.30 -29.28
N PHE A 607 1.09 14.40 -29.49
CA PHE A 607 1.37 15.43 -30.48
C PHE A 607 1.65 16.77 -29.79
N TYR A 608 2.72 17.45 -30.19
CA TYR A 608 3.00 18.82 -29.73
C TYR A 608 2.51 19.84 -30.77
N ARG A 609 1.63 20.76 -30.39
CA ARG A 609 1.15 21.90 -31.16
C ARG A 609 2.10 23.08 -30.95
N ARG A 610 2.86 23.44 -31.99
CA ARG A 610 3.87 24.50 -31.90
C ARG A 610 3.36 25.90 -32.27
N ASP A 611 2.12 26.08 -32.75
CA ASP A 611 1.64 27.39 -33.20
C ASP A 611 0.35 27.82 -32.48
N ARG A 612 0.45 28.90 -31.68
CA ARG A 612 -0.69 29.64 -31.13
C ARG A 612 -1.35 30.60 -32.15
N GLN A 613 -0.87 30.66 -33.39
CA GLN A 613 -1.26 31.69 -34.36
C GLN A 613 -2.40 31.34 -35.32
N ASP A 614 -2.84 30.09 -35.41
CA ASP A 614 -4.05 29.72 -36.17
C ASP A 614 -5.12 29.24 -35.18
N ARG A 615 -5.94 30.19 -34.71
CA ARG A 615 -7.21 29.95 -34.00
C ARG A 615 -8.35 30.62 -34.75
#